data_AF-A0A1H8S2W8-F1
#
_entry.id   AF-A0A1H8S2W8-F1
#
_cell.length_a   1.000
_cell.length_b   1.000
_cell.length_c   1.000
_cell.angle_alpha   90.00
_cell.angle_beta   90.00
_cell.angle_gamma   90.00
#
_symmetry.space_group_name_H-M   'P 1'
#
loop_
_entity.id
_entity.type
_entity.pdbx_description
1 polymer ?
#
loop_
_entity_poly.entity_id
_entity_poly.type
_entity_poly.pdbx_seq_one_letter_code
_entity_poly.pdbx_strand_id
1 'polypeptide(L)'
;MKVTQQALAIARIQTGSAAAEDKARVVAWDRLNSMLSTLDSKTSVLLRFNAIVVAALAYVLVIAPTEPVMGTNATVKLMGQLIGHGSLLASVVSCGFAFPVINVQWEFFGMRIDRPTEAESAFDDAALARMGDLAAHRIRLYSWAWRLAVVGGIGFAILVGIGTLH
;
A
#
# COMPACT_ATOMS: atom_id res chain seq x y z
N MET A 1 -12.15 16.32 -20.08
CA MET A 1 -13.55 16.46 -19.65
C MET A 1 -13.54 17.00 -18.21
N LYS A 2 -13.99 18.24 -17.98
CA LYS A 2 -14.01 18.89 -16.65
C LYS A 2 -14.88 18.10 -15.66
N VAL A 3 -14.75 18.26 -14.33
CA VAL A 3 -15.66 17.61 -13.35
C VAL A 3 -17.14 17.88 -13.66
N THR A 4 -17.44 19.08 -14.15
CA THR A 4 -18.76 19.46 -14.67
C THR A 4 -19.17 18.71 -15.93
N GLN A 5 -18.23 18.35 -16.81
CA GLN A 5 -18.49 17.50 -17.97
C GLN A 5 -18.52 16.00 -17.61
N GLN A 6 -17.90 15.56 -16.51
CA GLN A 6 -18.03 14.21 -15.96
C GLN A 6 -19.42 14.00 -15.36
N ALA A 7 -19.93 14.97 -14.61
CA ALA A 7 -21.33 15.01 -14.20
C ALA A 7 -22.26 15.05 -15.42
N LEU A 8 -21.92 15.81 -16.47
CA LEU A 8 -22.70 15.87 -17.72
C LEU A 8 -22.65 14.55 -18.53
N ALA A 9 -21.51 13.86 -18.55
CA ALA A 9 -21.36 12.57 -19.23
C ALA A 9 -22.07 11.47 -18.46
N ILE A 10 -21.96 11.43 -17.13
CA ILE A 10 -22.74 10.53 -16.26
C ILE A 10 -24.24 10.81 -16.45
N ALA A 11 -24.65 12.08 -16.49
CA ALA A 11 -26.03 12.47 -16.80
C ALA A 11 -26.47 12.00 -18.20
N ARG A 12 -25.63 12.16 -19.24
CA ARG A 12 -25.91 11.67 -20.61
C ARG A 12 -25.97 10.15 -20.73
N ILE A 13 -25.21 9.44 -19.90
CA ILE A 13 -25.24 7.98 -19.79
C ILE A 13 -26.54 7.54 -19.12
N GLN A 14 -26.96 8.22 -18.05
CA GLN A 14 -28.23 7.99 -17.36
C GLN A 14 -29.45 8.32 -18.24
N THR A 15 -29.36 9.31 -19.13
CA THR A 15 -30.40 9.63 -20.12
C THR A 15 -30.34 8.75 -21.38
N GLY A 16 -29.42 7.79 -21.46
CA GLY A 16 -29.30 6.85 -22.57
C GLY A 16 -28.66 7.42 -23.86
N SER A 17 -28.26 8.69 -23.86
CA SER A 17 -27.89 9.45 -25.08
C SER A 17 -26.39 9.43 -25.43
N ALA A 18 -25.54 8.79 -24.63
CA ALA A 18 -24.09 8.73 -24.85
C ALA A 18 -23.66 7.56 -25.76
N ALA A 19 -22.62 7.78 -26.57
CA ALA A 19 -21.98 6.76 -27.40
C ALA A 19 -21.42 5.61 -26.53
N ALA A 20 -21.37 4.40 -27.10
CA ALA A 20 -20.92 3.20 -26.38
C ALA A 20 -19.47 3.33 -25.86
N GLU A 21 -18.61 4.00 -26.62
CA GLU A 21 -17.22 4.26 -26.23
C GLU A 21 -17.11 5.17 -25.01
N ASP A 22 -17.93 6.23 -24.92
CA ASP A 22 -17.94 7.13 -23.77
C ASP A 22 -18.44 6.43 -22.50
N LYS A 23 -19.44 5.54 -22.65
CA LYS A 23 -19.90 4.66 -21.55
C LYS A 23 -18.76 3.76 -21.07
N ALA A 24 -18.02 3.13 -21.98
CA ALA A 24 -16.91 2.25 -21.64
C ALA A 24 -15.78 2.99 -20.92
N ARG A 25 -15.44 4.21 -21.35
CA ARG A 25 -14.41 5.05 -20.71
C ARG A 25 -14.77 5.41 -19.28
N VAL A 26 -16.01 5.83 -19.02
CA VAL A 26 -16.47 6.17 -17.66
C VAL A 26 -16.41 4.94 -16.75
N VAL A 27 -16.88 3.78 -17.22
CA VAL A 27 -16.84 2.54 -16.45
C VAL A 27 -15.39 2.10 -16.16
N ALA A 28 -14.48 2.22 -17.14
CA ALA A 28 -13.07 1.90 -16.96
C ALA A 28 -12.41 2.80 -15.91
N TRP A 29 -12.71 4.10 -15.95
CA TRP A 29 -12.24 5.06 -14.97
C TRP A 29 -12.73 4.73 -13.55
N ASP A 30 -14.04 4.50 -13.39
CA ASP A 30 -14.63 4.19 -12.08
C ASP A 30 -14.02 2.92 -11.47
N ARG A 31 -13.77 1.90 -12.31
CA ARG A 31 -13.08 0.67 -11.89
C ARG A 31 -11.65 0.94 -11.43
N LEU A 32 -10.86 1.69 -12.20
CA LEU A 32 -9.49 2.05 -11.83
C LEU A 32 -9.46 2.87 -10.54
N ASN A 33 -10.38 3.83 -10.39
CA ASN A 33 -10.48 4.65 -9.19
C ASN A 33 -10.83 3.81 -7.96
N SER A 34 -11.80 2.90 -8.09
CA SER A 34 -12.17 1.96 -7.03
C SER A 34 -11.01 1.04 -6.65
N MET A 35 -10.25 0.54 -7.63
CA MET A 35 -9.05 -0.27 -7.39
C MET A 35 -7.99 0.50 -6.61
N LEU A 36 -7.70 1.74 -7.00
CA LEU A 36 -6.72 2.58 -6.31
C LEU A 36 -7.16 2.93 -4.89
N SER A 37 -8.43 3.27 -4.67
CA SER A 37 -8.99 3.51 -3.33
C SER A 37 -8.91 2.26 -2.44
N THR A 38 -9.22 1.08 -3.01
CA THR A 38 -9.07 -0.19 -2.30
C THR A 38 -7.60 -0.45 -1.93
N LEU A 39 -6.68 -0.13 -2.84
CA LEU A 39 -5.25 -0.29 -2.62
C LEU A 39 -4.75 0.63 -1.50
N ASP A 40 -5.19 1.89 -1.48
CA ASP A 40 -4.86 2.86 -0.42
C ASP A 40 -5.35 2.35 0.95
N SER A 41 -6.59 1.86 1.00
CA SER A 41 -7.17 1.26 2.23
C SER A 41 -6.36 0.06 2.73
N LYS A 42 -6.05 -0.89 1.84
CA LYS A 42 -5.24 -2.08 2.19
C LYS A 42 -3.84 -1.70 2.64
N THR A 43 -3.22 -0.72 1.99
CA THR A 43 -1.87 -0.28 2.32
C THR A 43 -1.84 0.45 3.66
N SER A 44 -2.87 1.23 3.99
CA SER A 44 -3.03 1.85 5.31
C SER A 44 -3.10 0.80 6.43
N VAL A 45 -3.88 -0.27 6.24
CA VAL A 45 -3.94 -1.39 7.19
C VAL A 45 -2.58 -2.09 7.31
N LEU A 46 -1.91 -2.33 6.17
CA LEU A 46 -0.59 -2.95 6.14
C LEU A 46 0.45 -2.14 6.91
N LEU A 47 0.48 -0.81 6.74
CA LEU A 47 1.39 0.08 7.46
C LEU A 47 1.16 0.05 8.97
N ARG A 48 -0.10 0.02 9.41
CA ARG A 48 -0.43 -0.11 10.85
C ARG A 48 0.07 -1.44 11.41
N PHE A 49 -0.15 -2.54 10.69
CA PHE A 49 0.36 -3.84 11.08
C PHE A 49 1.90 -3.84 11.18
N ASN A 50 2.58 -3.35 10.15
CA ASN A 50 4.03 -3.26 10.15
C ASN A 50 4.54 -2.38 11.29
N ALA A 51 3.88 -1.26 11.60
CA ALA A 51 4.28 -0.40 12.72
C ALA A 51 4.25 -1.16 14.05
N ILE A 52 3.22 -1.97 14.29
CA ILE A 52 3.13 -2.82 15.49
C ILE A 52 4.27 -3.85 15.52
N VAL A 53 4.49 -4.58 14.42
CA VAL A 53 5.53 -5.61 14.34
C VAL A 53 6.92 -5.00 14.51
N VAL A 54 7.20 -3.88 13.84
CA VAL A 54 8.48 -3.15 13.96
C VAL A 54 8.68 -2.66 15.38
N ALA A 55 7.66 -2.06 16.01
CA ALA A 55 7.77 -1.60 17.39
C ALA A 55 8.06 -2.75 18.36
N ALA A 56 7.35 -3.87 18.22
CA ALA A 56 7.55 -5.05 19.05
C ALA A 56 8.96 -5.65 18.86
N LEU A 57 9.40 -5.84 17.62
CA LEU A 57 10.72 -6.38 17.31
C LEU A 57 11.84 -5.43 17.74
N ALA A 58 11.70 -4.12 17.53
CA ALA A 58 12.68 -3.14 17.97
C ALA A 58 12.80 -3.12 19.50
N TYR A 59 11.68 -3.23 20.21
CA TYR A 59 11.70 -3.33 21.67
C TYR A 59 12.45 -4.59 22.14
N VAL A 60 12.09 -5.76 21.61
CA VAL A 60 12.63 -7.07 22.02
C VAL A 60 14.10 -7.25 21.62
N LEU A 61 14.51 -6.74 20.45
CA LEU A 61 15.85 -6.99 19.91
C LEU A 61 16.86 -5.89 20.21
N VAL A 62 16.40 -4.63 20.35
CA VAL A 62 17.29 -3.46 20.38
C VAL A 62 17.24 -2.73 21.72
N ILE A 63 16.04 -2.44 22.25
CA ILE A 63 15.88 -1.55 23.42
C ILE A 63 16.03 -2.31 24.72
N ALA A 64 15.20 -3.33 24.90
CA ALA A 64 15.27 -4.23 26.03
C ALA A 64 15.57 -5.60 25.44
N PRO A 65 16.85 -5.98 25.25
CA PRO A 65 17.21 -7.34 24.96
C PRO A 65 16.93 -8.19 26.21
N THR A 66 15.65 -8.31 26.58
CA THR A 66 15.14 -9.44 27.35
C THR A 66 15.57 -10.62 26.54
N GLU A 67 16.55 -11.41 26.98
CA GLU A 67 16.93 -12.60 26.23
C GLU A 67 15.65 -13.45 26.12
N PRO A 68 14.94 -13.47 24.98
CA PRO A 68 13.65 -14.14 24.89
C PRO A 68 13.85 -15.66 24.82
N VAL A 69 15.05 -16.10 25.18
CA VAL A 69 15.62 -17.42 25.03
C VAL A 69 16.55 -17.72 26.22
N MET A 70 16.42 -17.00 27.36
CA MET A 70 17.15 -17.31 28.60
C MET A 70 16.96 -18.79 28.94
N GLY A 71 18.05 -19.52 29.14
CA GLY A 71 18.02 -20.96 29.45
C GLY A 71 17.99 -21.91 28.24
N THR A 72 17.94 -21.39 27.01
CA THR A 72 18.04 -22.22 25.79
C THR A 72 19.47 -22.38 25.28
N ASN A 73 19.68 -23.39 24.43
CA ASN A 73 20.97 -23.66 23.82
C ASN A 73 21.44 -22.48 22.92
N ALA A 74 22.75 -22.20 22.91
CA ALA A 74 23.37 -21.11 22.18
C ALA A 74 22.97 -21.07 20.69
N THR A 75 22.77 -22.22 20.06
CA THR A 75 22.30 -22.33 18.67
C THR A 75 20.89 -21.76 18.48
N VAL A 76 19.96 -22.02 19.40
CA VAL A 76 18.58 -21.53 19.35
C VAL A 76 18.56 -20.01 19.56
N LYS A 77 19.37 -19.52 20.49
CA LYS A 77 19.55 -18.09 20.74
C LYS A 77 20.06 -17.35 19.49
N LEU A 78 21.09 -17.89 18.83
CA LEU A 78 21.62 -17.32 17.59
C LEU A 78 20.59 -17.33 16.45
N MET A 79 19.89 -18.44 16.26
CA MET A 79 18.82 -18.54 15.25
C MET A 79 17.69 -17.54 15.52
N GLY A 80 17.24 -17.41 16.76
CA GLY A 80 16.22 -16.44 17.17
C GLY A 80 16.65 -15.01 16.88
N GLN A 81 17.91 -14.64 17.17
CA GLN A 81 18.44 -13.31 16.87
C GLN A 81 18.48 -13.02 15.37
N LEU A 82 18.95 -13.97 14.56
CA LEU A 82 19.01 -13.81 13.10
C LEU A 82 17.62 -13.67 12.49
N ILE A 83 16.67 -14.53 12.91
CA ILE A 83 15.27 -14.47 12.46
C ILE A 83 14.65 -13.13 12.88
N GLY A 84 14.86 -12.71 14.12
CA GLY A 84 14.33 -11.45 14.63
C GLY A 84 14.81 -10.23 13.84
N HIS A 85 16.12 -10.11 13.61
CA HIS A 85 16.68 -9.00 12.84
C HIS A 85 16.27 -9.05 11.37
N GLY A 86 16.24 -10.25 10.78
CA GLY A 86 15.73 -10.46 9.42
C GLY A 86 14.27 -10.03 9.28
N SER A 87 13.42 -10.39 10.25
CA SER A 87 12.03 -9.97 10.32
C SER A 87 11.89 -8.46 10.46
N LEU A 88 12.69 -7.85 11.35
CA LEU A 88 12.67 -6.41 11.56
C LEU A 88 13.03 -5.67 10.26
N LEU A 89 14.10 -6.09 9.60
CA LEU A 89 14.50 -5.53 8.31
C LEU A 89 13.41 -5.70 7.26
N ALA A 90 12.84 -6.90 7.13
CA ALA A 90 11.76 -7.16 6.18
C ALA A 90 10.54 -6.25 6.41
N SER A 91 10.13 -6.06 7.67
CA SER A 91 9.01 -5.17 8.02
C SER A 91 9.32 -3.70 7.75
N VAL A 92 10.55 -3.23 8.01
CA VAL A 92 10.97 -1.85 7.68
C VAL A 92 11.00 -1.62 6.17
N VAL A 93 11.57 -2.55 5.41
CA VAL A 93 11.61 -2.47 3.94
C VAL A 93 10.19 -2.54 3.37
N SER A 94 9.31 -3.37 3.95
CA SER A 94 7.88 -3.40 3.60
C SER A 94 7.22 -2.03 3.75
N CYS A 95 7.47 -1.31 4.85
CA CYS A 95 7.01 0.08 5.00
C CYS A 95 7.53 0.98 3.89
N GLY A 96 8.81 0.86 3.52
CA GLY A 96 9.42 1.61 2.41
C GLY A 96 8.70 1.41 1.08
N PHE A 97 8.26 0.19 0.77
CA PHE A 97 7.43 -0.09 -0.42
C PHE A 97 5.98 0.39 -0.29
N ALA A 98 5.43 0.44 0.92
CA ALA A 98 4.06 0.87 1.18
C ALA A 98 3.90 2.41 1.14
N PHE A 99 4.92 3.18 1.53
CA PHE A 99 4.90 4.65 1.48
C PHE A 99 4.54 5.25 0.12
N PRO A 100 5.22 4.90 -1.00
CA PRO A 100 4.87 5.42 -2.32
C PRO A 100 3.51 4.91 -2.81
N VAL A 101 2.96 3.85 -2.20
CA VAL A 101 1.60 3.38 -2.49
C VAL A 101 0.55 4.25 -1.81
N ILE A 102 0.81 4.97 -0.72
CA ILE A 102 -0.19 5.87 -0.09
C ILE A 102 0.09 7.36 -0.30
N ASN A 103 1.35 7.75 -0.48
CA ASN A 103 1.80 9.14 -0.42
C ASN A 103 1.78 9.84 -1.79
N VAL A 104 0.83 9.52 -2.66
CA VAL A 104 0.72 10.15 -3.98
C VAL A 104 -0.40 11.18 -3.91
N GLN A 105 -0.02 12.45 -4.02
CA GLN A 105 -0.97 13.54 -4.26
C GLN A 105 -1.57 13.36 -5.65
N TRP A 106 -2.89 13.35 -5.73
CA TRP A 106 -3.60 13.14 -6.98
C TRP A 106 -3.52 14.39 -7.87
N GLU A 107 -2.45 14.53 -8.67
CA GLU A 107 -2.34 15.59 -9.68
C GLU A 107 -3.50 15.56 -10.69
N PHE A 108 -4.11 14.40 -10.90
CA PHE A 108 -5.22 14.20 -11.85
C PHE A 108 -6.55 14.86 -11.46
N PHE A 109 -6.81 15.08 -10.18
CA PHE A 109 -8.06 15.70 -9.71
C PHE A 109 -7.98 17.24 -9.63
N GLY A 110 -6.93 17.86 -10.19
CA GLY A 110 -6.88 19.31 -10.34
C GLY A 110 -6.85 20.10 -9.04
N MET A 111 -6.40 19.49 -7.93
CA MET A 111 -6.30 20.18 -6.65
C MET A 111 -4.89 20.03 -6.07
N ARG A 112 -3.95 20.72 -6.69
CA ARG A 112 -2.80 21.26 -5.96
C ARG A 112 -3.36 22.44 -5.17
N ILE A 113 -3.47 22.32 -3.84
CA ILE A 113 -3.97 23.41 -2.96
C ILE A 113 -3.17 24.71 -3.22
N ASP A 114 -1.93 24.58 -3.70
CA ASP A 114 -1.00 25.68 -3.95
C ASP A 114 -1.02 26.24 -5.39
N ARG A 115 -1.75 25.63 -6.33
CA ARG A 115 -1.88 26.12 -7.73
C ARG A 115 -3.30 25.90 -8.28
N PRO A 116 -4.24 26.79 -7.98
CA PRO A 116 -5.64 26.67 -8.41
C PRO A 116 -5.90 27.01 -9.89
N THR A 117 -4.86 27.25 -10.71
CA THR A 117 -5.02 27.85 -12.05
C THR A 117 -4.37 27.10 -13.21
N GLU A 118 -3.63 26.01 -12.97
CA GLU A 118 -3.02 25.22 -14.06
C GLU A 118 -3.95 24.06 -14.45
N ALA A 119 -4.88 24.37 -15.36
CA ALA A 119 -5.61 23.50 -16.28
C ALA A 119 -5.91 22.05 -15.81
N GLU A 120 -7.16 21.79 -15.43
CA GLU A 120 -7.73 20.43 -15.35
C GLU A 120 -7.37 19.62 -16.62
N SER A 121 -6.68 18.49 -16.43
CA SER A 121 -6.28 17.64 -17.55
C SER A 121 -7.49 17.10 -18.32
N ALA A 122 -7.41 17.07 -19.65
CA ALA A 122 -8.47 16.49 -20.45
C ALA A 122 -8.59 14.98 -20.17
N PHE A 123 -9.72 14.56 -19.59
CA PHE A 123 -10.16 13.15 -19.61
C PHE A 123 -10.24 12.64 -21.06
N ASP A 124 -9.16 11.99 -21.49
CA ASP A 124 -8.93 11.39 -22.79
C ASP A 124 -8.38 9.96 -22.61
N ASP A 125 -8.22 9.21 -23.70
CA ASP A 125 -7.71 7.83 -23.65
C ASP A 125 -6.27 7.78 -23.07
N ALA A 126 -5.50 8.85 -23.23
CA ALA A 126 -4.16 8.97 -22.66
C ALA A 126 -4.18 9.14 -21.14
N ALA A 127 -5.17 9.86 -20.58
CA ALA A 127 -5.40 9.98 -19.15
C ALA A 127 -5.80 8.63 -18.53
N LEU A 128 -6.66 7.89 -19.21
CA LEU A 128 -7.05 6.54 -18.79
C LEU A 128 -5.86 5.58 -18.81
N ALA A 129 -5.01 5.64 -19.84
CA ALA A 129 -3.78 4.85 -19.93
C ALA A 129 -2.80 5.19 -18.79
N ARG A 130 -2.55 6.47 -18.54
CA ARG A 130 -1.70 6.93 -17.41
C ARG A 130 -2.24 6.43 -16.05
N MET A 131 -3.55 6.49 -15.85
CA MET A 131 -4.18 5.97 -14.62
C MET A 131 -4.02 4.45 -14.51
N GLY A 132 -4.13 3.72 -15.62
CA GLY A 132 -3.86 2.28 -15.69
C GLY A 132 -2.41 1.92 -15.33
N ASP A 133 -1.44 2.65 -15.89
CA ASP A 133 -0.01 2.46 -15.60
C ASP A 133 0.31 2.74 -14.12
N LEU A 134 -0.28 3.79 -13.57
CA LEU A 134 -0.18 4.12 -12.14
C LEU A 134 -0.76 3.02 -11.26
N ALA A 135 -1.95 2.51 -11.59
CA ALA A 135 -2.56 1.39 -10.87
C ALA A 135 -1.67 0.14 -10.94
N ALA A 136 -1.15 -0.20 -12.12
CA ALA A 136 -0.25 -1.35 -12.29
C ALA A 136 1.06 -1.19 -11.52
N HIS A 137 1.64 0.02 -11.48
CA HIS A 137 2.83 0.29 -10.70
C HIS A 137 2.58 0.17 -9.19
N ARG A 138 1.51 0.78 -8.67
CA ARG A 138 1.18 0.73 -7.24
C ARG A 138 0.81 -0.69 -6.79
N ILE A 139 0.11 -1.46 -7.62
CA ILE A 139 -0.18 -2.88 -7.33
C ILE A 139 1.12 -3.67 -7.20
N ARG A 140 2.11 -3.43 -8.07
CA ARG A 140 3.42 -4.09 -7.97
C ARG A 140 4.13 -3.72 -6.67
N LEU A 141 4.18 -2.44 -6.33
CA LEU A 141 4.78 -1.99 -5.07
C LEU A 141 4.08 -2.58 -3.85
N TYR A 142 2.74 -2.56 -3.82
CA TYR A 142 1.95 -3.19 -2.77
C TYR A 142 2.21 -4.71 -2.69
N SER A 143 2.38 -5.40 -3.82
CA SER A 143 2.67 -6.82 -3.82
C SER A 143 4.02 -7.13 -3.16
N TRP A 144 5.02 -6.27 -3.36
CA TRP A 144 6.32 -6.36 -2.68
C TRP A 144 6.20 -6.03 -1.20
N ALA A 145 5.51 -4.93 -0.86
CA ALA A 145 5.24 -4.56 0.53
C ALA A 145 4.56 -5.71 1.26
N TRP A 146 3.51 -6.31 0.68
CA TRP A 146 2.79 -7.44 1.24
C TRP A 146 3.68 -8.65 1.47
N ARG A 147 4.46 -9.07 0.45
CA ARG A 147 5.37 -10.22 0.57
C ARG A 147 6.37 -10.04 1.71
N LEU A 148 6.97 -8.85 1.82
CA LEU A 148 7.92 -8.54 2.87
C LEU A 148 7.25 -8.47 4.25
N ALA A 149 6.04 -7.93 4.34
CA ALA A 149 5.27 -7.92 5.59
C ALA A 149 4.93 -9.32 6.08
N VAL A 150 4.56 -10.22 5.16
CA VAL A 150 4.30 -11.64 5.48
C VAL A 150 5.57 -12.32 5.98
N VAL A 151 6.71 -12.14 5.29
CA VAL A 151 8.00 -12.70 5.75
C VAL A 151 8.37 -12.16 7.13
N GLY A 152 8.26 -10.84 7.33
CA GLY A 152 8.52 -10.20 8.62
C GLY A 152 7.61 -10.73 9.74
N GLY A 153 6.30 -10.83 9.46
CA GLY A 153 5.30 -11.33 10.39
C GLY A 153 5.49 -12.82 10.75
N ILE A 154 5.87 -13.66 9.79
CA ILE A 154 6.16 -15.08 10.06
C ILE A 154 7.35 -15.21 11.00
N GLY A 155 8.46 -14.51 10.74
CA GLY A 155 9.61 -14.60 11.63
C GLY A 155 9.35 -13.98 13.01
N PHE A 156 8.50 -12.95 13.11
CA PHE A 156 8.01 -12.46 14.40
C PHE A 156 7.22 -13.53 15.15
N ALA A 157 6.28 -14.23 14.49
CA ALA A 157 5.51 -15.30 15.09
C ALA A 157 6.39 -16.47 15.56
N ILE A 158 7.42 -16.83 14.77
CA ILE A 158 8.41 -17.85 15.17
C ILE A 158 9.15 -17.40 16.43
N LEU A 159 9.60 -16.14 16.48
CA LEU A 159 10.34 -15.61 17.63
C LEU A 159 9.49 -15.60 18.90
N VAL A 160 8.22 -15.18 18.79
CA VAL A 160 7.26 -15.26 19.91
C VAL A 160 7.04 -16.72 20.32
N GLY A 161 6.83 -17.62 19.37
CA GLY A 161 6.63 -19.05 19.65
C GLY A 161 7.79 -19.67 20.42
N ILE A 162 9.03 -19.41 19.98
CA ILE A 162 10.24 -19.86 20.68
C ILE A 162 10.29 -19.29 22.10
N GLY A 163 10.02 -17.99 22.28
CA GLY A 163 10.05 -17.36 23.60
C GLY A 163 8.90 -17.72 24.53
N THR A 164 7.81 -18.32 24.03
CA THR A 164 6.70 -18.82 24.86
C THR A 164 6.81 -20.29 25.23
N LEU A 165 7.54 -21.10 24.45
CA LEU A 165 7.66 -22.54 24.65
C LEU A 165 8.85 -22.94 25.54
N HIS A 166 9.72 -21.97 25.87
CA HIS A 166 10.89 -22.12 26.72
C HIS A 166 10.81 -21.16 27.91
#